data_AF-A0A496UGR3-F1
#
_entry.id   AF-A0A496UGR3-F1
#
_cell.length_a   1.000
_cell.length_b   1.000
_cell.length_c   1.000
_cell.angle_alpha   90.00
_cell.angle_beta   90.00
_cell.angle_gamma   90.00
#
_symmetry.space_group_name_H-M   'P 1'
#
loop_
_entity.id
_entity.type
_entity.pdbx_description
1 polymer ?
#
loop_
_entity_poly.entity_id
_entity_poly.type
_entity_poly.pdbx_seq_one_letter_code
_entity_poly.pdbx_strand_id
1 'polypeptide(L)'
;MKKRTMIIYAVILLTGCMIAVMSGYSQEDVTTVEDSAFENKMRPAVPFLHDQHNEMAEIDDCNVCHHVYEDGKPVEDDSSEGQECSECHTFNKGDTPMSLVNIYHLQCKGCHQKKKAGPIMCSECHPR
;
A
#
# COMPACT_ATOMS: atom_id res chain seq x y z
N MET A 1 24.20 39.42 -24.90
CA MET A 1 22.77 39.06 -24.76
C MET A 1 22.52 37.60 -25.11
N LYS A 2 22.80 37.14 -26.34
CA LYS A 2 22.60 35.72 -26.78
C LYS A 2 23.23 34.66 -25.86
N LYS A 3 24.46 34.85 -25.35
CA LYS A 3 25.10 33.90 -24.42
C LYS A 3 24.35 33.74 -23.09
N ARG A 4 23.82 34.83 -22.53
CA ARG A 4 23.00 34.79 -21.29
C ARG A 4 21.69 34.06 -21.53
N THR A 5 21.03 34.30 -22.65
CA THR A 5 19.79 33.60 -23.02
C THR A 5 20.03 32.10 -23.25
N MET A 6 21.15 31.72 -23.89
CA MET A 6 21.54 30.31 -24.07
C MET A 6 21.83 29.61 -22.75
N ILE A 7 22.48 30.30 -21.80
CA ILE A 7 22.70 29.76 -20.44
C ILE A 7 21.38 29.52 -19.72
N ILE A 8 20.41 30.44 -19.83
CA ILE A 8 19.09 30.29 -19.23
C ILE A 8 18.35 29.07 -19.78
N TYR A 9 18.33 28.88 -21.11
CA TYR A 9 17.70 27.70 -21.71
C TYR A 9 18.40 26.39 -21.30
N ALA A 10 19.73 26.37 -21.23
CA ALA A 10 20.47 25.20 -20.78
C ALA A 10 20.16 24.85 -19.32
N VAL A 11 20.03 25.85 -18.44
CA VAL A 11 19.66 25.65 -17.03
C VAL A 11 18.24 25.11 -16.91
N ILE A 12 17.27 25.68 -17.63
CA ILE A 12 15.86 25.22 -17.63
C ILE A 12 15.76 23.77 -18.11
N LEU A 13 16.48 23.42 -19.18
CA LEU A 13 16.49 22.05 -19.70
C LEU A 13 17.10 21.07 -18.69
N LEU A 14 18.21 21.44 -18.03
CA LEU A 14 18.84 20.65 -16.98
C LEU A 14 17.93 20.45 -15.77
N THR A 15 17.23 21.51 -15.33
CA THR A 15 16.28 21.40 -14.20
C THR A 15 15.07 20.54 -14.58
N GLY A 16 14.53 20.69 -15.79
CA GLY A 16 13.44 19.83 -16.28
C GLY A 16 13.84 18.36 -16.34
N CYS A 17 15.03 18.04 -16.84
CA CYS A 17 15.55 16.66 -16.83
C CYS A 17 15.73 16.13 -15.40
N MET A 18 16.21 16.95 -14.46
CA MET A 18 16.42 16.54 -13.08
C MET A 18 15.10 16.22 -12.37
N ILE A 19 14.06 17.04 -12.60
CA ILE A 19 12.70 16.78 -12.07
C ILE A 19 12.14 15.47 -12.65
N ALA A 20 12.26 15.24 -13.95
CA ALA A 20 11.77 14.02 -14.61
C ALA A 20 12.44 12.74 -14.07
N VAL A 21 13.74 12.82 -13.78
CA VAL A 21 14.48 11.70 -13.17
C VAL A 21 14.02 11.47 -11.74
N MET A 22 13.80 12.51 -10.94
CA MET A 22 13.34 12.37 -9.55
C MET A 22 11.92 11.80 -9.44
N SER A 23 11.01 12.13 -10.34
CA SER A 23 9.67 11.51 -10.39
C SER A 23 9.71 10.00 -10.67
N GLY A 24 10.76 9.49 -11.31
CA GLY A 24 10.94 8.05 -11.54
C GLY A 24 11.39 7.27 -10.30
N TYR A 25 11.99 7.93 -9.31
CA TYR A 25 12.49 7.30 -8.07
C TYR A 25 11.49 7.37 -6.91
N SER A 26 10.37 8.06 -7.07
CA SER A 26 9.35 8.22 -6.01
C SER A 26 8.32 7.08 -5.96
N GLN A 27 8.41 6.10 -6.86
CA GLN A 27 7.60 4.88 -6.80
C GLN A 27 8.30 3.88 -5.89
N GLU A 28 8.04 3.98 -4.59
CA GLU A 28 8.29 2.90 -3.64
C GLU A 28 7.24 1.81 -3.91
N ASP A 29 7.45 1.00 -4.95
CA ASP A 29 6.49 -0.04 -5.32
C ASP A 29 6.43 -1.08 -4.19
N VAL A 30 5.43 -0.99 -3.33
CA VAL A 30 5.07 -2.07 -2.40
C VAL A 30 4.83 -3.30 -3.25
N THR A 31 5.65 -4.35 -3.03
CA THR A 31 5.61 -5.58 -3.83
C THR A 31 5.14 -6.79 -3.03
N THR A 32 5.08 -6.67 -1.70
CA THR A 32 4.63 -7.71 -0.79
C THR A 32 3.85 -7.09 0.36
N VAL A 33 2.86 -7.81 0.88
CA VAL A 33 2.20 -7.43 2.13
C VAL A 33 3.17 -7.67 3.29
N GLU A 34 3.49 -6.61 4.01
CA GLU A 34 4.39 -6.61 5.17
C GLU A 34 3.76 -5.80 6.31
N ASP A 35 4.06 -6.22 7.54
CA ASP A 35 3.70 -5.53 8.78
C ASP A 35 4.76 -5.90 9.82
N SER A 36 5.32 -4.91 10.51
CA SER A 36 6.42 -5.10 11.45
C SER A 36 6.07 -5.99 12.63
N ALA A 37 4.77 -6.17 12.94
CA ALA A 37 4.31 -7.07 13.99
C ALA A 37 4.51 -8.56 13.64
N PHE A 38 4.75 -8.92 12.38
CA PHE A 38 5.04 -10.30 11.97
C PHE A 38 6.53 -10.63 12.02
N GLU A 39 7.10 -10.67 13.23
CA GLU A 39 8.52 -11.05 13.45
C GLU A 39 8.86 -12.44 12.87
N ASN A 40 7.91 -13.38 12.92
CA ASN A 40 8.05 -14.74 12.40
C ASN A 40 6.88 -15.08 11.48
N LYS A 41 7.16 -15.18 10.18
CA LYS A 41 6.14 -15.49 9.17
C LYS A 41 5.75 -16.97 9.21
N MET A 42 4.44 -17.24 9.34
CA MET A 42 3.88 -18.61 9.34
C MET A 42 3.66 -19.18 7.93
N ARG A 43 3.65 -18.31 6.92
CA ARG A 43 3.42 -18.61 5.49
C ARG A 43 4.40 -17.76 4.65
N PRO A 44 4.67 -18.14 3.39
CA PRO A 44 5.33 -17.25 2.45
C PRO A 44 4.67 -15.87 2.38
N ALA A 45 5.44 -14.83 2.07
CA ALA A 45 4.90 -13.48 1.90
C ALA A 45 3.84 -13.46 0.77
N VAL A 46 2.86 -12.59 0.89
CA VAL A 46 1.84 -12.39 -0.15
C VAL A 46 2.40 -11.40 -1.17
N PRO A 47 2.61 -11.80 -2.44
CA PRO A 47 2.95 -10.85 -3.49
C PRO A 47 1.79 -9.88 -3.68
N PHE A 48 2.10 -8.60 -3.62
CA PHE A 48 1.12 -7.53 -3.69
C PHE A 48 1.80 -6.30 -4.27
N LEU A 49 1.75 -6.20 -5.60
CA LEU A 49 2.16 -5.01 -6.34
C LEU A 49 1.05 -3.96 -6.12
N HIS A 50 1.17 -3.15 -5.07
CA HIS A 50 0.08 -2.34 -4.52
C HIS A 50 -0.64 -1.52 -5.60
N ASP A 51 0.10 -0.72 -6.37
CA ASP A 51 -0.48 0.17 -7.37
C ASP A 51 -1.13 -0.62 -8.53
N GLN A 52 -0.45 -1.65 -9.02
CA GLN A 52 -0.99 -2.51 -10.07
C GLN A 52 -2.24 -3.27 -9.61
N HIS A 53 -2.26 -3.74 -8.36
CA HIS A 53 -3.43 -4.38 -7.78
C HIS A 53 -4.61 -3.40 -7.73
N ASN A 54 -4.39 -2.18 -7.23
CA ASN A 54 -5.45 -1.19 -7.05
C ASN A 54 -5.99 -0.71 -8.39
N GLU A 55 -5.12 -0.46 -9.38
CA GLU A 55 -5.53 -0.13 -10.75
C GLU A 55 -6.38 -1.24 -11.37
N MET A 56 -5.93 -2.50 -11.28
CA MET A 56 -6.66 -3.65 -11.83
C MET A 56 -7.99 -3.91 -11.11
N ALA A 57 -8.06 -3.59 -9.81
CA ALA A 57 -9.25 -3.76 -9.00
C ALA A 57 -10.20 -2.55 -9.05
N GLU A 58 -9.84 -1.48 -9.78
CA GLU A 58 -10.56 -0.20 -9.85
C GLU A 58 -10.81 0.39 -8.45
N ILE A 59 -9.76 0.43 -7.62
CA ILE A 59 -9.77 0.98 -6.27
C ILE A 59 -9.04 2.32 -6.28
N ASP A 60 -9.80 3.41 -6.32
CA ASP A 60 -9.28 4.78 -6.26
C ASP A 60 -9.24 5.35 -4.84
N ASP A 61 -10.11 4.84 -3.95
CA ASP A 61 -10.26 5.33 -2.58
C ASP A 61 -9.29 4.60 -1.62
N CYS A 62 -8.30 5.32 -1.10
CA CYS A 62 -7.28 4.77 -0.20
C CYS A 62 -7.87 4.25 1.12
N ASN A 63 -8.95 4.90 1.60
CA ASN A 63 -9.65 4.54 2.83
C ASN A 63 -10.34 3.16 2.76
N VAL A 64 -10.44 2.54 1.59
CA VAL A 64 -10.95 1.17 1.43
C VAL A 64 -10.12 0.20 2.26
N CYS A 65 -8.80 0.42 2.33
CA CYS A 65 -7.86 -0.39 3.12
C CYS A 65 -7.24 0.41 4.26
N HIS A 66 -6.81 1.64 4.00
CA HIS A 66 -6.23 2.55 4.99
C HIS A 66 -7.33 3.36 5.68
N HIS A 67 -8.23 2.66 6.37
CA HIS A 67 -9.39 3.31 6.99
C HIS A 67 -9.01 4.11 8.24
N VAL A 68 -9.81 5.14 8.53
CA VAL A 68 -9.79 5.85 9.83
C VAL A 68 -11.14 5.67 10.50
N TYR A 69 -11.11 5.40 11.82
CA TYR A 69 -12.31 5.28 12.64
C TYR A 69 -12.27 6.28 13.79
N GLU A 70 -13.34 7.06 13.93
CA GLU A 70 -13.59 7.96 15.07
C GLU A 70 -14.90 7.58 15.74
N ASP A 71 -14.89 7.44 17.06
CA ASP A 71 -16.07 7.03 17.85
C ASP A 71 -16.78 5.77 17.32
N GLY A 72 -16.01 4.83 16.76
CA GLY A 72 -16.50 3.58 16.20
C GLY A 72 -17.19 3.71 14.84
N LYS A 73 -17.05 4.85 14.15
CA LYS A 73 -17.58 5.11 12.82
C LYS A 73 -16.45 5.38 11.83
N PRO A 74 -16.58 4.94 10.56
CA PRO A 74 -15.62 5.30 9.53
C PRO A 74 -15.65 6.81 9.28
N VAL A 75 -14.46 7.40 9.08
CA VAL A 75 -14.30 8.76 8.59
C VAL A 75 -14.09 8.67 7.07
N GLU A 76 -15.13 8.98 6.31
CA GLU A 76 -15.13 8.75 4.85
C GLU A 76 -14.13 9.63 4.09
N ASP A 77 -13.81 10.82 4.61
CA ASP A 77 -12.91 11.77 3.94
C ASP A 77 -11.46 11.70 4.47
N ASP A 78 -11.12 10.65 5.22
CA ASP A 78 -9.78 10.48 5.81
C ASP A 78 -9.24 9.06 5.62
N SER A 79 -7.92 8.94 5.66
CA SER A 79 -7.21 7.69 5.43
C SER A 79 -5.89 7.62 6.20
N SER A 80 -5.49 6.38 6.49
CA SER A 80 -4.35 6.05 7.35
C SER A 80 -3.14 5.54 6.56
N GLU A 81 -2.86 6.10 5.38
CA GLU A 81 -1.71 5.69 4.57
C GLU A 81 -0.41 5.97 5.34
N GLY A 82 0.56 5.07 5.18
CA GLY A 82 1.84 5.13 5.90
C GLY A 82 1.79 4.62 7.33
N GLN A 83 0.60 4.24 7.85
CA GLN A 83 0.47 3.49 9.09
C GLN A 83 0.30 2.00 8.82
N GLU A 84 0.98 1.16 9.60
CA GLU A 84 0.80 -0.28 9.55
C GLU A 84 -0.54 -0.68 10.16
N CYS A 85 -1.12 -1.79 9.69
CA CYS A 85 -2.36 -2.31 10.23
C CYS A 85 -2.23 -2.60 11.73
N SER A 86 -1.08 -3.13 12.16
CA SER A 86 -0.77 -3.44 13.55
C SER A 86 -0.71 -2.25 14.49
N GLU A 87 -0.55 -1.01 14.00
CA GLU A 87 -0.52 0.17 14.87
C GLU A 87 -1.85 0.41 15.59
N CYS A 88 -2.96 0.05 14.93
CA CYS A 88 -4.31 0.17 15.49
C CYS A 88 -4.95 -1.20 15.76
N HIS A 89 -4.71 -2.20 14.90
CA HIS A 89 -5.18 -3.58 15.11
C HIS A 89 -4.18 -4.35 15.98
N THR A 90 -3.94 -3.81 17.17
CA THR A 90 -2.97 -4.34 18.13
C THR A 90 -3.49 -5.59 18.86
N PHE A 91 -2.52 -6.32 19.39
CA PHE A 91 -2.71 -7.45 20.30
C PHE A 91 -2.67 -6.93 21.74
N ASN A 92 -3.58 -7.35 22.62
CA ASN A 92 -3.32 -7.23 24.05
C ASN A 92 -2.16 -8.14 24.44
N LYS A 93 -1.53 -7.88 25.59
CA LYS A 93 -0.44 -8.72 26.10
C LYS A 93 -0.95 -10.16 26.32
N GLY A 94 -0.59 -11.08 25.43
CA GLY A 94 -1.06 -12.48 25.42
C GLY A 94 -1.90 -12.89 24.21
N ASP A 95 -2.31 -11.93 23.36
CA ASP A 95 -3.00 -12.23 22.10
C ASP A 95 -2.02 -12.82 21.07
N THR A 96 -2.48 -13.82 20.33
CA THR A 96 -1.68 -14.50 19.31
C THR A 96 -1.62 -13.67 18.02
N PRO A 97 -0.54 -13.75 17.22
CA PRO A 97 -0.42 -13.12 15.88
C PRO A 97 -1.62 -13.35 14.95
N MET A 98 -2.46 -14.35 15.25
CA MET A 98 -3.64 -14.71 14.49
C MET A 98 -4.73 -13.62 14.44
N SER A 99 -4.85 -12.71 15.41
CA SER A 99 -5.88 -11.66 15.30
C SER A 99 -5.55 -10.66 14.17
N LEU A 100 -4.31 -10.19 14.04
CA LEU A 100 -3.88 -9.37 12.90
C LEU A 100 -3.97 -10.13 11.57
N VAL A 101 -3.59 -11.42 11.55
CA VAL A 101 -3.81 -12.27 10.36
C VAL A 101 -5.29 -12.29 9.98
N ASN A 102 -6.19 -12.36 10.96
CA ASN A 102 -7.62 -12.31 10.71
C ASN A 102 -8.07 -10.95 10.15
N ILE A 103 -7.48 -9.84 10.59
CA ILE A 103 -7.75 -8.51 10.01
C ILE A 103 -7.36 -8.48 8.53
N TYR A 104 -6.14 -8.91 8.17
CA TYR A 104 -5.73 -9.00 6.76
C TYR A 104 -6.64 -9.92 5.95
N HIS A 105 -7.04 -11.07 6.49
CA HIS A 105 -7.97 -11.97 5.80
C HIS A 105 -9.36 -11.36 5.62
N LEU A 106 -9.91 -10.70 6.65
CA LEU A 106 -11.21 -10.05 6.54
C LEU A 106 -11.19 -8.94 5.49
N GLN A 107 -10.10 -8.18 5.44
CA GLN A 107 -9.93 -7.10 4.46
C GLN A 107 -9.76 -7.65 3.03
N CYS A 108 -8.67 -8.38 2.77
CA CYS A 108 -8.30 -8.76 1.42
C CYS A 108 -9.22 -9.87 0.88
N LYS A 109 -9.31 -11.00 1.60
CA LYS A 109 -10.13 -12.14 1.16
C LYS A 109 -11.62 -11.80 1.21
N GLY A 110 -12.06 -11.01 2.19
CA GLY A 110 -13.46 -10.55 2.26
C GLY A 110 -13.85 -9.73 1.03
N CYS A 111 -13.00 -8.78 0.61
CA CYS A 111 -13.21 -8.04 -0.63
C CYS A 111 -13.27 -8.98 -1.86
N HIS A 112 -12.30 -9.89 -1.99
CA HIS A 112 -12.26 -10.85 -3.10
C HIS A 112 -13.52 -11.73 -3.17
N GLN A 113 -13.99 -12.22 -2.03
CA GLN A 113 -15.22 -13.01 -1.94
C GLN A 113 -16.46 -12.20 -2.33
N LYS A 114 -16.56 -10.95 -1.86
CA LYS A 114 -17.69 -10.05 -2.16
C LYS A 114 -17.74 -9.69 -3.64
N LYS A 115 -16.59 -9.36 -4.23
CA LYS A 115 -16.44 -9.01 -5.65
C LYS A 115 -16.43 -10.23 -6.57
N LYS A 116 -16.26 -11.44 -6.00
CA LYS A 116 -16.04 -12.70 -6.74
C LYS A 116 -14.88 -12.59 -7.72
N ALA A 117 -13.81 -11.89 -7.31
CA ALA A 117 -12.63 -11.62 -8.11
C ALA A 117 -11.40 -11.68 -7.19
N GLY A 118 -10.30 -12.25 -7.68
CA GLY A 118 -9.06 -12.41 -6.91
C GLY A 118 -8.97 -13.73 -6.13
N PRO A 119 -7.78 -14.04 -5.56
CA PRO A 119 -7.50 -15.28 -4.87
C PRO A 119 -8.22 -15.40 -3.52
N ILE A 120 -8.70 -16.58 -3.18
CA ILE A 120 -9.39 -16.84 -1.89
C ILE A 120 -8.86 -18.07 -1.15
N MET A 121 -8.00 -18.86 -1.80
CA MET A 121 -7.35 -20.03 -1.23
C MET A 121 -5.97 -19.67 -0.68
N CYS A 122 -5.56 -20.33 0.41
CA CYS A 122 -4.34 -19.99 1.14
C CYS A 122 -3.09 -19.99 0.24
N SER A 123 -2.96 -20.96 -0.67
CA SER A 123 -1.79 -21.08 -1.55
C SER A 123 -1.84 -20.16 -2.77
N GLU A 124 -3.00 -19.57 -3.08
CA GLU A 124 -3.11 -18.57 -4.15
C GLU A 124 -2.60 -17.20 -3.64
N CYS A 125 -2.88 -16.85 -2.38
CA CYS A 125 -2.33 -15.66 -1.76
C CYS A 125 -0.89 -15.86 -1.25
N HIS A 126 -0.57 -17.04 -0.69
CA HIS A 126 0.75 -17.38 -0.17
C HIS A 126 1.43 -18.45 -1.04
N PRO A 127 1.92 -18.10 -2.24
CA PRO A 127 2.62 -19.02 -3.12
C PRO A 127 3.92 -19.51 -2.46
N ARG A 128 4.35 -20.74 -2.79
CA ARG A 128 5.60 -21.33 -2.28
C ARG A 128 6.81 -20.91 -3.08
#